data_AF-A0A8M1MBI3-F1
#
_entry.id   AF-A0A8M1MBI3-F1
#
_cell.length_a   1.000
_cell.length_b   1.000
_cell.length_c   1.000
_cell.angle_alpha   90.00
_cell.angle_beta   90.00
_cell.angle_gamma   90.00
#
_symmetry.space_group_name_H-M   'P 1'
#
loop_
_entity.id
_entity.type
_entity.pdbx_description
1 polymer ?
#
loop_
_entity_poly.entity_id
_entity_poly.type
_entity_poly.pdbx_seq_one_letter_code
_entity_poly.pdbx_strand_id
1 'polypeptide(L)'
;MPGGAEAGEAEEEAGAGSGSEAEEDALWERIEGVRHRLTRALNPAKLTPYLRQCRVIDEQDEEEVLSTYRFPCRVNRTGRLMDILRCRGKRGYEAFLESLEFYYPEHYTLLTGQEPAQRCSMIL
;
A
#
# COMPACT_ATOMS: atom_id res chain seq x y z
N MET A 1 -12.89 51.59 -20.21
CA MET A 1 -12.52 51.18 -18.83
C MET A 1 -13.39 49.99 -18.46
N PRO A 2 -12.79 48.99 -17.80
CA PRO A 2 -13.10 47.55 -17.85
C PRO A 2 -14.23 47.22 -16.86
N GLY A 3 -14.95 46.11 -16.97
CA GLY A 3 -14.48 44.74 -16.75
C GLY A 3 -15.40 44.08 -15.71
N GLY A 4 -15.56 42.76 -15.80
CA GLY A 4 -16.44 41.95 -14.94
C GLY A 4 -17.70 41.52 -15.69
N ALA A 5 -18.10 40.25 -15.74
CA ALA A 5 -17.88 39.16 -14.81
C ALA A 5 -17.86 37.84 -15.59
N GLU A 6 -16.84 37.02 -15.33
CA GLU A 6 -17.00 35.71 -14.68
C GLU A 6 -17.43 34.60 -15.66
N ALA A 7 -16.46 34.12 -16.43
CA ALA A 7 -16.44 32.74 -16.89
C ALA A 7 -16.01 31.87 -15.70
N GLY A 8 -16.97 31.54 -14.84
CA GLY A 8 -16.82 30.50 -13.85
C GLY A 8 -17.85 29.44 -14.17
N GLU A 9 -17.41 28.34 -14.79
CA GLU A 9 -18.11 27.06 -14.75
C GLU A 9 -17.14 25.99 -15.23
N ALA A 10 -16.52 25.38 -14.22
CA ALA A 10 -15.92 24.06 -14.13
C ALA A 10 -15.58 23.38 -15.47
N GLU A 11 -14.28 23.36 -15.79
CA GLU A 11 -13.71 22.32 -16.62
C GLU A 11 -14.09 20.95 -16.04
N GLU A 12 -15.02 20.32 -16.74
CA GLU A 12 -15.13 18.88 -16.89
C GLU A 12 -13.73 18.33 -17.21
N GLU A 13 -13.21 17.44 -16.36
CA GLU A 13 -12.33 16.40 -16.86
C GLU A 13 -12.66 15.10 -16.12
N ALA A 14 -13.23 14.21 -16.93
CA ALA A 14 -13.56 12.86 -16.59
C ALA A 14 -12.31 12.11 -16.12
N GLY A 15 -12.24 11.86 -14.82
CA GLY A 15 -11.49 10.71 -14.30
C GLY A 15 -12.27 9.42 -14.57
N ALA A 16 -12.62 9.14 -15.84
CA ALA A 16 -12.90 7.78 -16.28
C ALA A 16 -11.58 7.00 -16.30
N GLY A 17 -10.93 6.92 -15.13
CA GLY A 17 -9.90 5.92 -14.88
C GLY A 17 -10.57 4.60 -15.15
N SER A 18 -9.99 3.85 -16.08
CA SER A 18 -10.31 2.45 -16.35
C SER A 18 -10.64 1.79 -15.01
N GLY A 19 -11.79 1.14 -14.84
CA GLY A 19 -12.33 0.75 -13.51
C GLY A 19 -11.36 0.04 -12.55
N SER A 20 -10.19 -0.42 -13.02
CA SER A 20 -9.03 -0.83 -12.23
C SER A 20 -8.43 0.27 -11.34
N GLU A 21 -8.25 1.50 -11.83
CA GLU A 21 -7.54 2.57 -11.08
C GLU A 21 -8.38 3.08 -9.90
N ALA A 22 -9.68 3.29 -10.11
CA ALA A 22 -10.59 3.67 -9.03
C ALA A 22 -10.75 2.55 -7.98
N GLU A 23 -10.70 1.28 -8.41
CA GLU A 23 -10.69 0.14 -7.50
C GLU A 23 -9.38 0.07 -6.71
N GLU A 24 -8.25 0.33 -7.35
CA GLU A 24 -6.93 0.41 -6.71
C GLU A 24 -6.86 1.52 -5.66
N ASP A 25 -7.32 2.74 -5.97
CA ASP A 25 -7.36 3.84 -5.00
C ASP A 25 -8.27 3.51 -3.81
N ALA A 26 -9.43 2.88 -4.04
CA ALA A 26 -10.33 2.46 -2.95
C ALA A 26 -9.68 1.40 -2.02
N LEU A 27 -8.86 0.51 -2.58
CA LEU A 27 -8.08 -0.46 -1.79
C LEU A 27 -6.97 0.24 -0.98
N TRP A 28 -6.26 1.17 -1.60
CA TRP A 28 -5.21 1.96 -0.94
C TRP A 28 -5.76 2.90 0.14
N GLU A 29 -6.96 3.47 -0.03
CA GLU A 29 -7.61 4.27 1.01
C GLU A 29 -7.85 3.49 2.31
N ARG A 30 -8.17 2.19 2.22
CA ARG A 30 -8.30 1.33 3.40
C ARG A 30 -6.97 1.18 4.13
N ILE A 31 -5.88 0.98 3.39
CA ILE A 31 -4.52 0.93 3.97
C ILE A 31 -4.18 2.27 4.60
N GLU A 32 -4.49 3.39 3.94
CA GLU A 32 -4.22 4.73 4.46
C GLU A 32 -4.92 4.98 5.81
N GLY A 33 -6.17 4.54 5.95
CA GLY A 33 -6.93 4.62 7.20
C GLY A 33 -6.26 3.90 8.37
N VAL A 34 -5.59 2.77 8.11
CA VAL A 34 -4.82 2.03 9.12
C VAL A 34 -3.30 2.25 9.04
N ARG A 35 -2.82 3.15 8.16
CA ARG A 35 -1.39 3.40 7.92
C ARG A 35 -0.66 3.72 9.20
N HIS A 36 -1.25 4.54 10.06
CA HIS A 36 -0.68 4.89 11.36
C HIS A 36 -0.46 3.66 12.28
N ARG A 37 -1.33 2.65 12.22
CA ARG A 37 -1.19 1.39 12.98
C ARG A 37 -0.16 0.50 12.32
N LEU A 38 -0.29 0.30 11.01
CA LEU A 38 0.59 -0.55 10.22
C LEU A 38 2.04 -0.06 10.27
N THR A 39 2.30 1.22 10.06
CA THR A 39 3.66 1.78 10.12
C THR A 39 4.35 1.60 11.48
N ARG A 40 3.58 1.51 12.59
CA ARG A 40 4.10 1.23 13.93
C ARG A 40 4.25 -0.26 14.22
N ALA A 41 3.29 -1.07 13.77
CA ALA A 41 3.23 -2.49 14.09
C ALA A 41 4.10 -3.33 13.15
N LEU A 42 4.13 -2.98 11.88
CA LEU A 42 4.87 -3.72 10.86
C LEU A 42 6.37 -3.54 11.03
N ASN A 43 7.07 -4.59 10.64
CA ASN A 43 8.51 -4.57 10.54
C ASN A 43 8.91 -4.75 9.08
N PRO A 44 9.47 -3.70 8.43
CA PRO A 44 9.84 -3.77 7.02
C PRO A 44 10.80 -4.92 6.74
N ALA A 45 11.72 -5.25 7.66
CA ALA A 45 12.65 -6.38 7.56
C ALA A 45 11.99 -7.75 7.44
N LYS A 46 10.75 -7.90 7.91
CA LYS A 46 9.98 -9.14 7.75
C LYS A 46 9.21 -9.17 6.44
N LEU A 47 8.75 -8.01 5.98
CA LEU A 47 7.88 -7.90 4.80
C LEU A 47 8.69 -7.85 3.50
N THR A 48 9.84 -7.16 3.47
CA THR A 48 10.68 -7.02 2.27
C THR A 48 11.04 -8.35 1.59
N PRO A 49 11.51 -9.41 2.27
CA PRO A 49 11.84 -10.66 1.58
C PRO A 49 10.62 -11.33 0.93
N TYR A 50 9.44 -11.21 1.57
CA TYR A 50 8.20 -11.77 1.02
C TYR A 50 7.72 -10.97 -0.20
N LEU A 51 7.73 -9.64 -0.09
CA LEU A 51 7.37 -8.75 -1.19
C LEU A 51 8.32 -8.92 -2.39
N ARG A 52 9.60 -9.21 -2.14
CA ARG A 52 10.57 -9.58 -3.18
C ARG A 52 10.20 -10.91 -3.84
N GLN A 53 9.78 -11.91 -3.06
CA GLN A 53 9.30 -13.19 -3.59
C GLN A 53 8.04 -13.04 -4.46
N CYS A 54 7.12 -12.14 -4.10
CA CYS A 54 5.95 -11.79 -4.89
C CYS A 54 6.29 -10.95 -6.15
N ARG A 55 7.58 -10.63 -6.37
CA ARG A 55 8.08 -9.78 -7.46
C ARG A 55 7.39 -8.40 -7.50
N VAL A 56 7.09 -7.84 -6.33
CA VAL A 56 6.56 -6.47 -6.20
C VAL A 56 7.62 -5.48 -5.76
N ILE A 57 8.71 -5.94 -5.13
CA ILE A 57 9.88 -5.11 -4.86
C ILE A 57 11.16 -5.82 -5.31
N ASP A 58 12.17 -5.03 -5.66
CA ASP A 58 13.47 -5.54 -6.06
C ASP A 58 14.47 -5.53 -4.88
N GLU A 59 15.65 -6.12 -5.07
CA GLU A 59 16.71 -6.11 -4.04
C GLU A 59 17.16 -4.69 -3.66
N GLN A 60 17.13 -3.78 -4.64
CA GLN A 60 17.42 -2.36 -4.43
C GLN A 60 16.36 -1.68 -3.55
N ASP A 61 15.08 -1.98 -3.81
CA ASP A 61 13.95 -1.46 -3.02
C ASP A 61 14.02 -1.97 -1.57
N GLU A 62 14.37 -3.24 -1.39
CA GLU A 62 14.60 -3.84 -0.08
C GLU A 62 15.74 -3.12 0.66
N GLU A 63 16.90 -2.94 0.03
CA GLU A 63 18.02 -2.24 0.66
C GLU A 63 17.66 -0.79 1.02
N GLU A 64 16.90 -0.09 0.16
CA GLU A 64 16.44 1.27 0.43
C GLU A 64 15.51 1.34 1.65
N VAL A 65 14.55 0.43 1.74
CA VAL A 65 13.59 0.36 2.86
C VAL A 65 14.29 -0.07 4.15
N LEU A 66 15.25 -0.99 4.08
CA LEU A 66 16.02 -1.47 5.24
C LEU A 66 17.15 -0.53 5.65
N SER A 67 17.48 0.44 4.81
CA SER A 67 18.51 1.44 5.09
C SER A 67 18.15 2.27 6.32
N THR A 68 18.78 1.90 7.45
CA THR A 68 18.62 2.61 8.72
C THR A 68 19.21 4.02 8.69
N TYR A 69 20.11 4.27 7.74
CA TYR A 69 20.76 5.55 7.48
C TYR A 69 19.83 6.56 6.80
N ARG A 70 18.99 6.11 5.86
CA ARG A 70 18.00 6.97 5.20
C ARG A 70 16.75 7.21 6.04
N PHE A 71 16.36 6.24 6.84
CA PHE A 71 15.13 6.30 7.62
C PHE A 71 15.41 5.90 9.08
N PRO A 72 15.68 6.87 9.97
CA PRO A 72 16.01 6.59 11.37
C PRO A 72 14.81 6.00 12.13
N CYS A 73 13.58 6.33 11.73
CA CYS A 73 12.37 5.83 12.37
C CYS A 73 11.75 4.66 11.58
N ARG A 74 11.32 3.61 12.29
CA ARG A 74 10.63 2.44 11.70
C ARG A 74 9.39 2.83 10.89
N VAL A 75 8.65 3.82 11.39
CA VAL A 75 7.47 4.40 10.72
C VAL A 75 7.80 4.90 9.32
N ASN A 76 8.94 5.56 9.13
CA ASN A 76 9.35 6.10 7.83
C ASN A 76 9.78 4.97 6.86
N ARG A 77 10.40 3.91 7.37
CA ARG A 77 10.75 2.73 6.56
C ARG A 77 9.51 2.01 6.04
N THR A 78 8.56 1.74 6.93
CA THR A 78 7.29 1.11 6.55
C THR A 78 6.47 2.04 5.64
N GLY A 79 6.48 3.34 5.89
CA GLY A 79 5.86 4.33 5.01
C GLY A 79 6.44 4.27 3.59
N ARG A 80 7.78 4.23 3.48
CA ARG A 80 8.47 4.07 2.19
C ARG A 80 8.10 2.76 1.50
N LEU A 81 8.04 1.65 2.24
CA LEU A 81 7.61 0.36 1.70
C LEU A 81 6.20 0.43 1.12
N MET A 82 5.26 1.07 1.82
CA MET A 82 3.89 1.28 1.34
C MET A 82 3.85 2.16 0.09
N ASP A 83 4.66 3.21 0.02
CA ASP A 83 4.73 4.07 -1.17
C ASP A 83 5.23 3.28 -2.40
N ILE A 84 6.25 2.42 -2.22
CA ILE A 84 6.74 1.54 -3.28
C ILE A 84 5.64 0.58 -3.73
N LEU A 85 4.93 -0.04 -2.79
CA LEU A 85 3.82 -0.95 -3.09
C LEU A 85 2.69 -0.22 -3.82
N ARG A 86 2.40 1.05 -3.48
CA ARG A 86 1.42 1.87 -4.17
C ARG A 86 1.83 2.13 -5.63
N CYS A 87 3.11 2.35 -5.90
CA CYS A 87 3.62 2.44 -7.27
C CYS A 87 3.46 1.14 -8.08
N ARG A 88 3.27 -0.02 -7.42
CA ARG A 88 2.99 -1.30 -8.08
C ARG A 88 1.49 -1.57 -8.27
N GLY A 89 0.62 -0.69 -7.80
CA GLY A 89 -0.84 -0.77 -7.97
C GLY A 89 -1.49 -1.95 -7.25
N LYS A 90 -2.48 -2.58 -7.88
CA LYS A 90 -3.25 -3.72 -7.34
C LYS A 90 -2.38 -4.88 -6.87
N ARG A 91 -1.33 -5.22 -7.63
CA ARG A 91 -0.40 -6.31 -7.29
C ARG A 91 0.39 -6.03 -6.01
N GLY A 92 0.76 -4.77 -5.77
CA GLY A 92 1.41 -4.36 -4.54
C GLY A 92 0.49 -4.49 -3.33
N TYR A 93 -0.78 -4.13 -3.50
CA TYR A 93 -1.81 -4.28 -2.47
C TYR A 93 -2.07 -5.76 -2.12
N GLU A 94 -2.23 -6.63 -3.11
CA GLU A 94 -2.44 -8.08 -2.89
C GLU A 94 -1.25 -8.71 -2.17
N ALA A 95 -0.02 -8.48 -2.64
CA ALA A 95 1.18 -8.99 -1.99
C ALA A 95 1.35 -8.45 -0.56
N PHE A 96 0.95 -7.20 -0.33
CA PHE A 96 0.95 -6.61 1.00
C PHE A 96 -0.06 -7.30 1.92
N LEU A 97 -1.28 -7.55 1.46
CA LEU A 97 -2.28 -8.29 2.21
C LEU A 97 -1.83 -9.71 2.55
N GLU A 98 -1.26 -10.45 1.58
CA GLU A 98 -0.73 -11.79 1.84
C GLU A 98 0.42 -11.74 2.87
N SER A 99 1.28 -10.73 2.79
CA SER A 99 2.33 -10.53 3.79
C SER A 99 1.77 -10.20 5.18
N LEU A 100 0.67 -9.43 5.25
CA LEU A 100 -0.02 -9.16 6.51
C LEU A 100 -0.66 -10.41 7.07
N GLU A 101 -1.29 -11.24 6.23
CA GLU A 101 -1.90 -12.50 6.65
C GLU A 101 -0.86 -13.46 7.25
N PHE A 102 0.31 -13.56 6.62
CA PHE A 102 1.38 -14.45 7.06
C PHE A 102 2.07 -13.99 8.35
N TYR A 103 2.38 -12.69 8.46
CA TYR A 103 3.17 -12.17 9.59
C TYR A 103 2.32 -11.57 10.71
N TYR A 104 1.14 -11.05 10.40
CA TYR A 104 0.28 -10.27 11.29
C TYR A 104 -1.22 -10.56 11.06
N PRO A 105 -1.68 -11.80 11.29
CA PRO A 105 -3.06 -12.21 11.02
C PRO A 105 -4.10 -11.33 11.72
N GLU A 106 -3.81 -10.84 12.94
CA GLU A 106 -4.67 -9.89 13.66
C GLU A 106 -4.88 -8.57 12.90
N HIS A 107 -3.85 -8.07 12.21
CA HIS A 107 -3.94 -6.84 11.43
C HIS A 107 -4.64 -7.06 10.11
N TYR A 108 -4.44 -8.22 9.47
CA TYR A 108 -5.17 -8.61 8.28
C TYR A 108 -6.69 -8.63 8.55
N THR A 109 -7.12 -9.33 9.60
CA THR A 109 -8.55 -9.42 9.96
C THR A 109 -9.16 -8.08 10.31
N LEU A 110 -8.39 -7.19 10.93
CA LEU A 110 -8.85 -5.83 11.21
C LEU A 110 -9.06 -5.01 9.93
N LEU A 111 -8.25 -5.25 8.89
CA LEU A 111 -8.21 -4.45 7.66
C LEU A 111 -9.23 -4.96 6.63
N THR A 112 -9.34 -6.28 6.49
CA THR A 112 -10.26 -6.92 5.53
C THR A 112 -11.59 -7.30 6.17
N GLY A 113 -11.67 -7.40 7.50
CA GLY A 113 -12.83 -7.97 8.19
C GLY A 113 -13.01 -9.47 7.93
N GLN A 114 -12.07 -10.10 7.21
CA GLN A 114 -12.07 -11.52 6.92
C GLN A 114 -11.21 -12.23 7.96
N GLU A 115 -11.66 -13.41 8.41
CA GLU A 115 -10.75 -14.31 9.12
C GLU A 115 -9.53 -14.53 8.23
N PRO A 116 -8.30 -14.49 8.79
CA PRO A 116 -7.11 -14.78 8.01
C PRO A 116 -7.35 -16.19 7.51
N ALA A 117 -7.42 -16.34 6.20
CA ALA A 117 -7.62 -17.64 5.63
C ALA A 117 -6.43 -18.46 6.11
N GLN A 118 -6.67 -19.37 7.06
CA GLN A 118 -5.82 -20.53 7.29
C GLN A 118 -5.73 -21.42 6.02
N ARG A 119 -6.08 -20.89 4.84
CA ARG A 119 -5.72 -21.39 3.53
C ARG A 119 -4.32 -20.93 3.16
N CYS A 120 -3.34 -21.38 3.94
CA CYS A 120 -2.33 -22.21 3.27
C CYS A 120 -3.07 -23.43 2.69
N SER A 121 -3.85 -23.27 1.61
CA SER A 121 -4.27 -24.40 0.78
C SER A 121 -3.15 -24.82 -0.17
N MET A 122 -1.97 -24.22 -0.04
CA MET A 122 -0.70 -24.84 -0.42
C MET A 122 -0.11 -25.54 0.81
N ILE A 123 -0.86 -26.52 1.33
CA ILE A 123 -0.25 -27.63 2.05
C ILE A 123 0.65 -28.32 1.02
N LEU A 124 1.95 -28.27 1.28
CA LEU A 124 2.97 -29.14 0.69
C LEU A 124 2.55 -30.62 0.73
#